data_AF-A0A1X7TVA1-F1
#
_entry.id   AF-A0A1X7TVA1-F1
#
_cell.length_a   1.000
_cell.length_b   1.000
_cell.length_c   1.000
_cell.angle_alpha   90.00
_cell.angle_beta   90.00
_cell.angle_gamma   90.00
#
_symmetry.space_group_name_H-M   'P 1'
#
loop_
_entity.id
_entity.type
_entity.pdbx_description
1 polymer ?
#
loop_
_entity_poly.entity_id
_entity_poly.type
_entity_poly.pdbx_seq_one_letter_code
_entity_poly.pdbx_strand_id
1 'polypeptide(L)'
;VQSDDFPHLLIYGLSGAGKKTRMVCILCEFDAGIHDRVVIMGLLKEVAQSHSLDTSHKDFKVVVLTEVDRLTKDAQHALRRTMELYTGTCRLILVCNSTSKLIPAIKSRCLAVRIPAPTIDEICSVLQYVCHKESLTIPDTLAKRIAEKSERNLRKAILLCEACRVQQ
;
A
#
# COMPACT_ATOMS: atom_id res chain seq x y z
N VAL A 1 3.45 17.43 -25.10
CA VAL A 1 3.94 16.11 -24.67
C VAL A 1 2.79 15.47 -23.91
N GLN A 2 2.02 14.57 -24.54
CA GLN A 2 0.81 13.98 -23.95
C GLN A 2 1.22 12.95 -22.89
N SER A 3 1.33 13.42 -21.66
CA SER A 3 1.60 12.67 -20.44
C SER A 3 0.30 12.04 -19.92
N ASP A 4 0.13 10.72 -20.04
CA ASP A 4 -1.12 10.05 -19.60
C ASP A 4 -0.98 8.55 -19.23
N ASP A 5 0.26 8.04 -19.07
CA ASP A 5 0.49 6.63 -18.74
C ASP A 5 0.92 6.42 -17.30
N PHE A 6 -0.06 6.25 -16.40
CA PHE A 6 0.19 5.71 -15.06
C PHE A 6 0.40 4.19 -15.15
N PRO A 7 1.62 3.64 -15.01
CA PRO A 7 1.83 2.20 -15.13
C PRO A 7 1.13 1.45 -13.99
N HIS A 8 0.85 0.16 -14.17
CA HIS A 8 0.43 -0.67 -13.05
C HIS A 8 1.52 -0.64 -11.97
N LEU A 9 1.14 -0.40 -10.72
CA LEU A 9 2.08 -0.24 -9.62
C LEU A 9 2.13 -1.51 -8.78
N LEU A 10 3.32 -1.99 -8.46
CA LEU A 10 3.53 -3.10 -7.51
C LEU A 10 4.31 -2.59 -6.31
N ILE A 11 3.62 -2.40 -5.19
CA ILE A 11 4.22 -1.99 -3.93
C ILE A 11 4.56 -3.22 -3.09
N TYR A 12 5.82 -3.34 -2.69
CA TYR A 12 6.29 -4.48 -1.88
C TYR A 12 7.31 -4.08 -0.80
N GLY A 13 7.52 -4.96 0.20
CA GLY A 13 8.40 -4.67 1.35
C GLY A 13 8.07 -5.53 2.59
N LEU A 14 8.61 -5.20 3.75
CA LEU A 14 8.25 -5.90 4.99
C LEU A 14 6.87 -5.49 5.51
N SER A 15 6.22 -6.39 6.26
CA SER A 15 4.97 -6.04 6.95
C SER A 15 5.24 -4.97 8.00
N GLY A 16 4.36 -3.98 8.10
CA GLY A 16 4.52 -2.90 9.09
C GLY A 16 5.49 -1.77 8.72
N ALA A 17 6.08 -1.80 7.51
CA ALA A 17 6.93 -0.73 6.99
C ALA A 17 6.15 0.50 6.42
N GLY A 18 4.83 0.56 6.58
CA GLY A 18 4.02 1.69 6.11
C GLY A 18 3.54 1.62 4.66
N LYS A 19 3.45 0.42 4.06
CA LYS A 19 2.98 0.28 2.66
C LYS A 19 1.59 0.85 2.40
N LYS A 20 0.65 0.57 3.30
CA LYS A 20 -0.71 1.11 3.20
C LYS A 20 -0.71 2.63 3.33
N THR A 21 0.10 3.16 4.25
CA THR A 21 0.27 4.62 4.43
C THR A 21 0.81 5.28 3.17
N ARG A 22 1.88 4.73 2.57
CA ARG A 22 2.45 5.24 1.32
C ARG A 22 1.50 5.12 0.14
N MET A 23 0.77 4.02 0.04
CA MET A 23 -0.27 3.85 -0.98
C MET A 23 -1.35 4.91 -0.86
N VAL A 24 -1.84 5.18 0.35
CA VAL A 24 -2.84 6.24 0.59
C VAL A 24 -2.27 7.62 0.26
N CYS A 25 -1.01 7.90 0.61
CA CYS A 25 -0.37 9.17 0.24
C CYS A 25 -0.26 9.33 -1.28
N ILE A 26 0.17 8.28 -2.00
CA ILE A 26 0.23 8.29 -3.48
C ILE A 26 -1.18 8.54 -4.06
N LEU A 27 -2.20 7.85 -3.55
CA LEU A 27 -3.57 8.06 -4.01
C LEU A 27 -4.08 9.48 -3.71
N CYS A 28 -3.67 10.06 -2.58
CA CYS A 28 -4.03 11.42 -2.19
C CYS A 28 -3.33 12.48 -3.06
N GLU A 29 -2.05 12.27 -3.41
CA GLU A 29 -1.29 13.18 -4.27
C GLU A 29 -1.76 13.17 -5.72
N PHE A 30 -2.20 12.01 -6.21
CA PHE A 30 -2.68 11.87 -7.58
C PHE A 30 -4.05 12.47 -7.83
N ASP A 31 -4.71 13.02 -6.79
CA ASP A 31 -6.09 13.53 -6.83
C ASP A 31 -7.01 12.59 -7.63
N ALA A 32 -6.75 11.28 -7.49
CA ALA A 32 -7.56 10.26 -8.10
C ALA A 32 -8.89 10.36 -7.35
N GLY A 33 -9.82 11.07 -7.99
CA GLY A 33 -11.10 11.45 -7.44
C GLY A 33 -11.67 10.33 -6.59
N ILE A 34 -12.25 10.75 -5.47
CA ILE A 34 -12.86 9.95 -4.40
C ILE A 34 -13.90 8.92 -4.91
N HIS A 35 -14.15 8.86 -6.22
CA HIS A 35 -15.30 8.23 -6.87
C HIS A 35 -15.22 6.73 -7.15
N ASP A 36 -14.10 6.03 -6.98
CA ASP A 36 -14.19 4.56 -7.02
C ASP A 36 -13.08 3.86 -6.21
N ARG A 37 -13.19 3.97 -4.88
CA ARG A 37 -12.46 3.09 -3.95
C ARG A 37 -13.07 1.68 -3.95
N VAL A 38 -12.99 0.97 -5.07
CA VAL A 38 -13.43 -0.43 -5.11
C VAL A 38 -12.30 -1.33 -4.64
N VAL A 39 -12.31 -1.59 -3.34
CA VAL A 39 -11.69 -2.79 -2.78
C VAL A 39 -12.59 -3.96 -3.17
N ILE A 40 -12.02 -4.99 -3.78
CA ILE A 40 -12.43 -6.41 -3.77
C ILE A 40 -12.36 -7.03 -5.17
N MET A 41 -11.61 -8.13 -5.20
CA MET A 41 -11.30 -9.00 -6.33
C MET A 41 -12.53 -9.61 -7.05
N GLY A 42 -13.71 -9.57 -6.41
CA GLY A 42 -14.99 -10.04 -6.97
C GLY A 42 -15.72 -9.02 -7.84
N LEU A 43 -15.58 -7.72 -7.54
CA LEU A 43 -16.28 -6.63 -8.23
C LEU A 43 -15.59 -6.21 -9.54
N LEU A 44 -14.34 -6.64 -9.78
CA LEU A 44 -13.57 -6.25 -10.97
C LEU A 44 -14.25 -6.65 -12.29
N LYS A 45 -15.03 -7.74 -12.32
CA LYS A 45 -15.78 -8.14 -13.51
C LYS A 45 -17.02 -7.27 -13.75
N GLU A 46 -17.74 -6.92 -12.70
CA GLU A 46 -18.94 -6.08 -12.78
C GLU A 46 -18.58 -4.60 -13.01
N VAL A 47 -17.51 -4.11 -12.38
CA VAL A 47 -17.04 -2.71 -12.48
C VAL A 47 -16.35 -2.41 -13.80
N ALA A 48 -15.72 -3.42 -14.43
CA ALA A 48 -15.20 -3.30 -15.78
C ALA A 48 -16.32 -3.33 -16.84
N GLN A 49 -17.48 -3.90 -16.50
CA GLN A 49 -18.65 -3.96 -17.38
C GLN A 49 -19.58 -2.76 -17.20
N SER A 50 -19.61 -2.10 -16.03
CA SER A 50 -20.35 -0.85 -15.82
C SER A 50 -19.69 0.31 -16.58
N HIS A 51 -20.11 0.46 -17.83
CA HIS A 51 -19.87 1.66 -18.63
C HIS A 51 -20.68 2.81 -18.00
N SER A 52 -20.02 3.70 -17.27
CA SER A 52 -20.57 5.02 -16.96
C SER A 52 -20.41 5.90 -18.20
N LEU A 53 -21.54 6.21 -18.83
CA LEU A 53 -21.66 7.09 -19.99
C LEU A 53 -21.54 8.55 -19.54
N ASP A 54 -20.33 9.04 -19.26
CA ASP A 54 -20.11 10.49 -19.08
C ASP A 54 -18.86 10.93 -19.83
N THR A 55 -19.09 11.41 -21.06
CA THR A 55 -18.15 12.14 -21.91
C THR A 55 -17.73 13.45 -21.22
N SER A 56 -16.48 13.53 -20.73
CA SER A 56 -15.61 14.74 -20.82
C SER A 56 -14.25 14.61 -20.12
N HIS A 57 -14.03 13.64 -19.23
CA HIS A 57 -12.73 13.42 -18.59
C HIS A 57 -12.29 11.97 -18.84
N LYS A 58 -11.03 11.76 -19.23
CA LYS A 58 -10.44 10.42 -19.36
C LYS A 58 -10.30 9.82 -17.96
N ASP A 59 -11.38 9.27 -17.44
CA ASP A 59 -11.43 8.73 -16.09
C ASP A 59 -10.86 7.31 -16.09
N PHE A 60 -9.54 7.22 -15.86
CA PHE A 60 -8.91 5.93 -15.59
C PHE A 60 -9.33 5.43 -14.20
N LYS A 61 -10.02 4.29 -14.12
CA LYS A 61 -10.40 3.70 -12.82
C LYS A 61 -9.16 3.11 -12.14
N VAL A 62 -8.89 3.49 -10.89
CA VAL A 62 -7.76 2.94 -10.12
C VAL A 62 -8.26 1.85 -9.17
N VAL A 63 -7.82 0.61 -9.41
CA VAL A 63 -8.17 -0.53 -8.57
C VAL A 63 -7.00 -0.90 -7.66
N VAL A 64 -7.26 -0.95 -6.36
CA VAL A 64 -6.26 -1.30 -5.35
C VAL A 64 -6.51 -2.74 -4.89
N LEU A 65 -5.53 -3.61 -5.10
CA LEU A 65 -5.54 -4.98 -4.59
C LEU A 65 -4.48 -5.12 -3.49
N THR A 66 -4.95 -5.38 -2.27
CA THR A 66 -4.09 -5.66 -1.13
C THR A 66 -3.87 -7.15 -0.95
N GLU A 67 -2.70 -7.53 -0.43
CA GLU A 67 -2.36 -8.92 -0.09
C GLU A 67 -2.42 -9.88 -1.28
N VAL A 68 -1.92 -9.42 -2.44
CA VAL A 68 -1.87 -10.22 -3.68
C VAL A 68 -1.11 -11.54 -3.50
N ASP A 69 -0.21 -11.60 -2.52
CA ASP A 69 0.55 -12.79 -2.13
C ASP A 69 -0.28 -13.88 -1.44
N ARG A 70 -1.50 -13.57 -0.99
CA ARG A 70 -2.46 -14.57 -0.45
C ARG A 70 -3.32 -15.23 -1.52
N LEU A 71 -3.27 -14.72 -2.76
CA LEU A 71 -4.08 -15.23 -3.86
C LEU A 71 -3.52 -16.55 -4.40
N THR A 72 -4.44 -17.45 -4.78
CA THR A 72 -4.08 -18.67 -5.48
C THR A 72 -3.42 -18.36 -6.83
N LYS A 73 -2.56 -19.27 -7.31
CA LYS A 73 -1.87 -19.08 -8.60
C LYS A 73 -2.86 -18.90 -9.75
N ASP A 74 -3.97 -19.62 -9.73
CA ASP A 74 -5.03 -19.48 -10.74
C ASP A 74 -5.69 -18.11 -10.72
N ALA A 75 -5.94 -17.56 -9.52
CA ALA A 75 -6.48 -16.21 -9.37
C ALA A 75 -5.46 -15.15 -9.84
N GLN A 76 -4.15 -15.35 -9.62
CA GLN A 76 -3.12 -14.48 -10.17
C GLN A 76 -3.05 -14.57 -11.71
N HIS A 77 -3.20 -15.75 -12.29
CA HIS A 77 -3.27 -15.91 -13.74
C HIS A 77 -4.52 -15.24 -14.34
N ALA A 78 -5.67 -15.31 -13.66
CA ALA A 78 -6.87 -14.59 -14.05
C ALA A 78 -6.66 -13.07 -13.96
N LEU A 79 -6.05 -12.58 -12.87
CA LEU A 79 -5.71 -11.17 -12.72
C LEU A 79 -4.82 -10.68 -13.85
N ARG A 80 -3.79 -11.44 -14.22
CA ARG A 80 -2.93 -11.11 -15.36
C ARG A 80 -3.73 -10.93 -16.66
N ARG A 81 -4.69 -11.82 -16.95
CA ARG A 81 -5.56 -11.68 -18.13
C ARG A 81 -6.41 -10.41 -18.05
N THR A 82 -6.99 -10.11 -16.89
CA THR A 82 -7.78 -8.90 -16.66
C THR A 82 -6.94 -7.64 -16.83
N MET A 83 -5.69 -7.64 -16.36
CA MET A 83 -4.76 -6.52 -16.54
C MET A 83 -4.47 -6.26 -18.03
N GLU A 84 -4.27 -7.32 -18.82
CA GLU A 84 -4.03 -7.23 -20.26
C GLU A 84 -5.28 -6.75 -21.03
N LEU A 85 -6.47 -7.18 -20.62
CA LEU A 85 -7.73 -6.82 -21.31
C LEU A 85 -8.20 -5.39 -21.01
N TYR A 86 -7.91 -4.88 -19.82
CA TYR A 86 -8.39 -3.57 -19.34
C TYR A 86 -7.28 -2.53 -19.14
N THR A 87 -6.14 -2.66 -19.84
CA THR A 87 -5.01 -1.72 -19.73
C THR A 87 -5.42 -0.26 -20.03
N GLY A 88 -6.38 -0.05 -20.94
CA GLY A 88 -6.85 1.28 -21.33
C GLY A 88 -7.89 1.91 -20.40
N THR A 89 -8.60 1.11 -19.60
CA THR A 89 -9.74 1.58 -18.79
C THR A 89 -9.45 1.55 -17.29
N CYS A 90 -8.58 0.64 -16.84
CA CYS A 90 -8.31 0.41 -15.43
C CYS A 90 -6.79 0.38 -15.15
N ARG A 91 -6.34 1.20 -14.20
CA ARG A 91 -4.99 1.11 -13.62
C ARG A 91 -5.05 0.29 -12.34
N LEU A 92 -4.02 -0.50 -12.07
CA LEU A 92 -3.99 -1.39 -10.89
C LEU A 92 -2.82 -1.04 -9.98
N ILE A 93 -3.09 -1.01 -8.68
CA ILE A 93 -2.11 -0.89 -7.62
C ILE A 93 -2.14 -2.17 -6.80
N LEU A 94 -1.06 -2.95 -6.90
CA LEU A 94 -0.90 -4.23 -6.24
C LEU A 94 -0.01 -4.05 -5.01
N VAL A 95 -0.48 -4.45 -3.84
CA VAL A 95 0.30 -4.43 -2.60
C VAL A 95 0.60 -5.86 -2.16
N CYS A 96 1.88 -6.21 -2.02
CA CYS A 96 2.30 -7.54 -1.57
C CYS A 96 3.38 -7.49 -0.48
N ASN A 97 3.46 -8.53 0.34
CA ASN A 97 4.53 -8.70 1.33
C ASN A 97 5.77 -9.36 0.76
N SER A 98 5.58 -10.42 -0.01
CA SER A 98 6.68 -11.18 -0.60
C SER A 98 6.50 -11.26 -2.11
N THR A 99 7.43 -10.68 -2.85
CA THR A 99 7.46 -10.78 -4.32
C THR A 99 7.69 -12.20 -4.82
N SER A 100 8.28 -13.07 -3.99
CA SER A 100 8.56 -14.47 -4.34
C SER A 100 7.30 -15.31 -4.56
N LYS A 101 6.17 -14.91 -3.97
CA LYS A 101 4.87 -15.60 -4.11
C LYS A 101 4.07 -15.15 -5.34
N LEU A 102 4.55 -14.12 -6.04
CA LEU A 102 3.88 -13.54 -7.19
C LEU A 102 4.35 -14.21 -8.48
N ILE A 103 3.43 -14.46 -9.42
CA ILE A 103 3.81 -14.94 -10.75
C ILE A 103 4.69 -13.91 -11.48
N PRO A 104 5.75 -14.35 -12.18
CA PRO A 104 6.66 -13.44 -12.91
C PRO A 104 5.95 -12.55 -13.93
N ALA A 105 4.85 -13.05 -14.52
CA ALA A 105 4.07 -12.32 -15.51
C ALA A 105 3.48 -11.00 -14.98
N ILE A 106 3.07 -10.95 -13.70
CA ILE A 106 2.57 -9.72 -13.09
C ILE A 106 3.74 -8.78 -12.81
N LYS A 107 4.85 -9.30 -12.27
CA LYS A 107 6.05 -8.51 -11.96
C LYS A 107 6.62 -7.81 -13.19
N SER A 108 6.60 -8.47 -14.35
CA SER A 108 7.06 -7.89 -15.62
C SER A 108 6.19 -6.75 -16.16
N ARG A 109 4.92 -6.67 -15.74
CA ARG A 109 3.92 -5.70 -16.23
C ARG A 109 3.70 -4.52 -15.28
N CYS A 110 4.28 -4.58 -14.09
CA CYS A 110 4.11 -3.55 -13.08
C CYS A 110 5.43 -2.84 -12.78
N LEU A 111 5.35 -1.54 -12.53
CA LEU A 111 6.43 -0.80 -11.91
C LEU A 111 6.56 -1.23 -10.44
N ALA A 112 7.65 -1.92 -10.12
CA ALA A 112 7.88 -2.44 -8.78
C ALA A 112 8.52 -1.39 -7.87
N VAL A 113 7.74 -0.88 -6.90
CA VAL A 113 8.20 0.07 -5.89
C VAL A 113 8.50 -0.68 -4.60
N ARG A 114 9.78 -0.66 -4.21
CA ARG A 114 10.26 -1.24 -2.96
C ARG A 114 10.13 -0.24 -1.82
N ILE A 115 9.43 -0.63 -0.76
CA ILE A 115 9.39 0.11 0.50
C ILE A 115 10.35 -0.59 1.48
N PRO A 116 11.48 0.03 1.82
CA PRO A 116 12.39 -0.51 2.81
C PRO A 116 11.74 -0.49 4.20
N ALA A 117 12.24 -1.35 5.09
CA ALA A 117 11.87 -1.28 6.50
C ALA A 117 12.48 -0.01 7.11
N PRO A 118 11.76 0.69 8.00
CA PRO A 118 12.27 1.89 8.63
C PRO A 118 13.51 1.58 9.48
N THR A 119 14.43 2.54 9.54
CA THR A 119 15.60 2.45 10.41
C THR A 119 15.21 2.63 11.89
N ILE A 120 16.10 2.23 12.79
CA ILE A 120 15.87 2.41 14.24
C ILE A 120 15.69 3.91 14.56
N ASP A 121 16.51 4.76 13.95
CA ASP A 121 16.46 6.21 14.15
C ASP A 121 15.17 6.83 13.60
N GLU A 122 14.68 6.36 12.45
CA GLU A 122 13.38 6.77 11.90
C GLU A 122 12.23 6.36 12.85
N ILE A 123 12.28 5.14 13.40
CA ILE A 123 11.27 4.69 14.37
C ILE A 123 11.32 5.56 15.63
N CYS A 124 12.50 5.86 16.16
CA CYS A 124 12.65 6.75 17.31
C CYS A 124 12.09 8.15 17.04
N SER A 125 12.36 8.71 15.86
CA SER A 125 11.85 10.02 15.44
C SER A 125 10.31 10.04 15.36
N VAL A 126 9.71 8.98 14.80
CA VAL A 126 8.25 8.84 14.74
C VAL A 126 7.65 8.66 16.12
N LEU A 127 8.27 7.86 17.00
CA LEU A 127 7.82 7.69 18.38
C LEU A 127 7.85 9.03 19.14
N GLN A 128 8.95 9.78 19.07
CA GLN A 128 9.05 11.11 19.67
C GLN A 128 7.97 12.06 19.16
N TYR A 129 7.70 12.05 17.85
CA TYR A 129 6.63 12.85 17.25
C TYR A 129 5.24 12.48 17.76
N VAL A 130 4.93 11.18 17.88
CA VAL A 130 3.66 10.70 18.45
C VAL A 130 3.54 11.13 19.91
N CYS A 131 4.61 10.96 20.70
CA CYS A 131 4.63 11.36 22.10
C CYS A 131 4.42 12.86 22.28
N HIS A 132 5.07 13.69 21.46
CA HIS A 132 4.88 15.14 21.51
C HIS A 132 3.43 15.54 21.23
N LYS A 133 2.78 14.89 20.26
CA LYS A 133 1.35 15.09 19.97
C LYS A 133 0.43 14.62 21.09
N GLU A 134 0.82 13.59 21.82
CA GLU A 134 0.08 13.09 22.98
C GLU A 134 0.43 13.82 24.29
N SER A 135 1.26 14.87 24.23
CA SER A 135 1.78 15.60 25.40
C SER A 135 2.53 14.70 26.39
N LEU A 136 3.24 13.69 25.88
CA LEU A 136 4.05 12.74 26.63
C LEU A 136 5.55 13.00 26.43
N THR A 137 6.32 12.94 27.51
CA THR A 137 7.78 12.98 27.47
C THR A 137 8.34 11.58 27.69
N ILE A 138 8.77 10.93 26.60
CA ILE A 138 9.43 9.62 26.65
C ILE A 138 10.95 9.81 26.57
N PRO A 139 11.76 9.12 27.40
CA PRO A 139 13.21 9.18 27.28
C PRO A 139 13.70 8.42 26.04
N ASP A 140 14.72 8.95 25.37
CA ASP A 140 15.31 8.37 24.15
C ASP A 140 15.82 6.93 24.34
N THR A 141 16.24 6.59 25.55
CA THR A 141 16.66 5.23 25.92
C THR A 141 15.51 4.23 25.80
N LEU A 142 14.29 4.63 26.16
CA LEU A 142 13.10 3.79 26.01
C LEU A 142 12.68 3.69 24.54
N ALA A 143 12.75 4.79 23.79
CA ALA A 143 12.45 4.79 22.36
C ALA A 143 13.36 3.84 21.58
N LYS A 144 14.67 3.83 21.88
CA LYS A 144 15.63 2.88 21.28
C LYS A 144 15.32 1.43 21.64
N ARG A 145 15.03 1.14 22.91
CA ARG A 145 14.63 -0.21 23.35
C ARG A 145 13.36 -0.71 22.66
N ILE A 146 12.36 0.17 22.48
CA ILE A 146 11.13 -0.17 21.76
C ILE A 146 11.46 -0.45 20.29
N ALA A 147 12.27 0.39 19.65
CA ALA A 147 12.66 0.22 18.26
C ALA A 147 13.42 -1.11 18.02
N GLU A 148 14.31 -1.50 18.93
CA GLU A 148 14.99 -2.81 18.91
C GLU A 148 14.00 -3.98 19.08
N LYS A 149 13.13 -3.93 20.09
CA LYS A 149 12.08 -4.95 20.33
C LYS A 149 11.05 -5.06 19.20
N SER A 150 10.92 -4.00 18.41
CA SER A 150 9.93 -3.92 17.32
C SER A 150 10.40 -4.58 16.03
N GLU A 151 11.66 -5.05 15.94
CA GLU A 151 12.18 -5.75 14.76
C GLU A 151 11.94 -4.97 13.45
N ARG A 152 12.14 -3.64 13.49
CA ARG A 152 11.89 -2.71 12.36
C ARG A 152 10.44 -2.69 11.85
N ASN A 153 9.47 -2.99 12.71
CA ASN A 153 8.05 -2.86 12.43
C ASN A 153 7.46 -1.66 13.17
N LEU A 154 7.07 -0.62 12.42
CA LEU A 154 6.56 0.63 13.00
C LEU A 154 5.23 0.42 13.74
N ARG A 155 4.35 -0.44 13.21
CA ARG A 155 3.08 -0.75 13.88
C ARG A 155 3.31 -1.41 15.24
N LYS A 156 4.27 -2.35 15.32
CA LYS A 156 4.65 -3.01 16.57
C LYS A 156 5.26 -2.00 17.55
N ALA A 157 6.08 -1.07 17.07
CA ALA A 157 6.67 -0.01 17.89
C ALA A 157 5.63 0.89 18.54
N ILE A 158 4.65 1.37 17.76
CA ILE A 158 3.57 2.22 18.27
C ILE A 158 2.73 1.45 19.30
N LEU A 159 2.35 0.21 18.99
CA LEU A 159 1.55 -0.62 19.90
C LEU A 159 2.28 -0.94 21.21
N LEU A 160 3.59 -1.18 21.15
CA LEU A 160 4.43 -1.37 22.34
C LEU A 160 4.53 -0.08 23.17
N CYS A 161 4.63 1.07 22.51
CA CYS A 161 4.64 2.38 23.15
C CYS A 161 3.32 2.63 23.89
N GLU A 162 2.18 2.37 23.24
CA GLU A 162 0.85 2.45 23.85
C GLU A 162 0.68 1.46 25.01
N ALA A 163 1.15 0.22 24.87
CA ALA A 163 1.06 -0.77 25.95
C ALA A 163 1.87 -0.37 27.20
N CYS A 164 3.04 0.25 27.02
CA CYS A 164 3.83 0.78 28.14
C CYS A 164 3.10 1.91 28.87
N ARG A 165 2.28 2.69 28.16
CA ARG A 165 1.47 3.77 28.74
C ARG A 165 0.34 3.23 29.62
N VAL A 166 -0.30 2.14 29.24
CA VAL A 166 -1.45 1.56 29.98
C VAL A 166 -1.02 0.91 31.31
N GLN A 167 0.26 0.54 31.45
CA GLN A 167 0.79 -0.09 32.67
C GLN A 167 1.26 0.90 33.75
N GLN A 168 1.21 2.20 33.48
CA GLN A 168 1.51 3.26 34.46
C GLN A 168 0.22 3.84 35.03
#